data_AF-A0AAE2S8N8-F1
#
_entry.id   AF-A0AAE2S8N8-F1
#
_cell.length_a   1.000
_cell.length_b   1.000
_cell.length_c   1.000
_cell.angle_alpha   90.00
_cell.angle_beta   90.00
_cell.angle_gamma   90.00
#
_symmetry.space_group_name_H-M   'P 1'
#
loop_
_entity.id
_entity.type
_entity.pdbx_description
1 polymer ?
#
loop_
_entity_poly.entity_id
_entity_poly.type
_entity_poly.pdbx_seq_one_letter_code
_entity_poly.pdbx_strand_id
1 'polypeptide(L)'
;MNATSAGWFTVGRVFPTAANAITDTNFRGKIDRLRTYGKALSAAQIDALNKQDADGDGLYDCFEADYRLPRAIYFDAADSDDDNDELTNLTEQQIDTNPVNFDTDGDLLPDGFENKYGLDPKSDATPNGKLDDPDGDGLLNIDEMIFQTDPTKVDSDSDGKSDKVEADQGSYANDDSDNGDAPDPAEIMQMRVAVGDPSDSHSERYSLRISDMKTYDIIIDHQARDFGVVSEKVYKQFRKGRSYSIELRWLDTNLPDDQLPDFDYFSEVAFVNAIDGQNYLLFDAVDFFTGNKATPANG
;
A
#
# COMPACT_ATOMS: atom_id res chain seq x y z
N MET A 1 -26.13 -20.98 -18.06
CA MET A 1 -26.92 -21.20 -19.31
C MET A 1 -27.31 -22.68 -19.38
N ASN A 2 -28.59 -22.99 -19.65
CA ASN A 2 -29.04 -24.38 -19.82
C ASN A 2 -28.84 -24.84 -21.27
N ALA A 3 -27.92 -25.77 -21.49
CA ALA A 3 -27.70 -26.36 -22.81
C ALA A 3 -28.69 -27.51 -23.06
N THR A 4 -29.61 -27.34 -24.01
CA THR A 4 -30.59 -28.36 -24.46
C THR A 4 -30.15 -29.12 -25.72
N SER A 5 -28.93 -28.89 -26.19
CA SER A 5 -28.27 -29.61 -27.27
C SER A 5 -26.88 -30.04 -26.82
N ALA A 6 -26.27 -31.04 -27.48
CA ALA A 6 -24.87 -31.43 -27.23
C ALA A 6 -23.98 -30.17 -27.27
N GLY A 7 -23.61 -29.69 -26.08
CA GLY A 7 -22.76 -28.53 -25.90
C GLY A 7 -21.31 -29.00 -25.89
N TRP A 8 -20.53 -28.53 -26.85
CA TRP A 8 -19.09 -28.62 -26.78
C TRP A 8 -18.57 -27.27 -26.30
N PHE A 9 -17.57 -27.28 -25.43
CA PHE A 9 -16.73 -26.12 -25.17
C PHE A 9 -15.35 -26.46 -25.72
N THR A 10 -14.69 -25.50 -26.36
CA THR A 10 -13.33 -25.69 -26.86
C THR A 10 -12.37 -25.02 -25.90
N VAL A 11 -11.38 -25.76 -25.42
CA VAL A 11 -10.32 -25.25 -24.56
C VAL A 11 -9.09 -25.08 -25.42
N GLY A 12 -8.77 -23.83 -25.76
CA GLY A 12 -7.77 -23.49 -26.76
C GLY A 12 -8.22 -23.81 -28.19
N ARG A 13 -8.19 -22.81 -29.08
CA ARG A 13 -8.42 -23.01 -30.52
C ARG A 13 -7.61 -22.01 -31.34
N VAL A 14 -6.60 -22.50 -32.07
CA VAL A 14 -5.93 -21.71 -33.11
C VAL A 14 -6.69 -21.92 -34.41
N PHE A 15 -7.25 -20.85 -35.00
CA PHE A 15 -7.78 -20.92 -36.36
C PHE A 15 -6.65 -20.62 -37.35
N PRO A 16 -6.28 -21.52 -38.27
CA PRO A 16 -5.50 -21.13 -39.42
C PRO A 16 -6.42 -20.31 -40.34
N THR A 17 -6.27 -18.99 -40.34
CA THR A 17 -6.63 -18.21 -41.52
C THR A 17 -5.52 -18.39 -42.55
N ALA A 18 -5.93 -18.42 -43.83
CA ALA A 18 -5.12 -18.84 -44.96
C ALA A 18 -3.65 -18.37 -44.89
N ALA A 19 -2.73 -19.32 -45.17
CA ALA A 19 -1.31 -19.13 -45.46
C ALA A 19 -0.63 -17.91 -44.78
N ASN A 20 0.00 -18.17 -43.63
CA ASN A 20 1.02 -17.33 -42.98
C ASN A 20 0.52 -16.13 -42.17
N ALA A 21 -0.17 -16.40 -41.06
CA ALA A 21 0.01 -15.66 -39.80
C ALA A 21 -0.61 -16.46 -38.63
N ILE A 22 0.18 -17.30 -37.96
CA ILE A 22 -0.13 -17.71 -36.59
C ILE A 22 0.84 -16.93 -35.71
N THR A 23 0.36 -15.85 -35.08
CA THR A 23 1.13 -15.12 -34.06
C THR A 23 0.68 -15.45 -32.64
N ASP A 24 -0.37 -16.26 -32.48
CA ASP A 24 -0.79 -16.73 -31.16
C ASP A 24 -0.92 -18.26 -31.14
N THR A 25 0.17 -18.91 -30.72
CA THR A 25 0.26 -20.36 -30.56
C THR A 25 0.00 -20.84 -29.14
N ASN A 26 -0.23 -19.94 -28.17
CA ASN A 26 -0.11 -20.32 -26.78
C ASN A 26 -1.30 -19.80 -25.97
N PHE A 27 -2.41 -20.54 -25.99
CA PHE A 27 -3.28 -20.51 -24.81
C PHE A 27 -2.46 -20.98 -23.61
N ARG A 28 -1.97 -20.03 -22.80
CA ARG A 28 -1.28 -20.26 -21.52
C ARG A 28 -2.29 -20.08 -20.39
N GLY A 29 -3.35 -20.88 -20.40
CA GLY A 29 -4.32 -20.94 -19.31
C GLY A 29 -4.46 -22.36 -18.78
N LYS A 30 -4.80 -22.50 -17.51
CA LYS A 30 -5.28 -23.78 -16.96
C LYS A 30 -6.80 -23.71 -16.89
N ILE A 31 -7.50 -24.79 -17.27
CA ILE A 31 -8.86 -24.95 -16.77
C ILE A 31 -8.71 -25.25 -15.30
N ASP A 32 -9.17 -24.33 -14.45
CA ASP A 32 -9.09 -24.54 -13.02
C ASP A 32 -9.94 -25.75 -12.59
N ARG A 33 -11.22 -25.76 -12.98
CA ARG A 33 -12.16 -26.84 -12.62
C ARG A 33 -13.23 -27.09 -13.68
N LEU A 34 -13.39 -28.35 -14.09
CA LEU A 34 -14.54 -28.80 -14.88
C LEU A 34 -15.48 -29.64 -14.01
N ARG A 35 -16.75 -29.22 -13.91
CA ARG A 35 -17.81 -30.00 -13.28
C ARG A 35 -18.98 -30.21 -14.22
N THR A 36 -19.48 -31.44 -14.25
CA THR A 36 -20.64 -31.84 -15.06
C THR A 36 -21.80 -32.24 -14.15
N TYR A 37 -23.01 -31.79 -14.45
CA TYR A 37 -24.21 -32.07 -13.66
C TYR A 37 -25.27 -32.76 -14.51
N GLY A 38 -25.96 -33.75 -13.94
CA GLY A 38 -27.06 -34.47 -14.62
C GLY A 38 -28.35 -33.65 -14.76
N LYS A 39 -28.35 -32.39 -14.32
CA LYS A 39 -29.47 -31.46 -14.41
C LYS A 39 -28.96 -30.02 -14.51
N ALA A 40 -29.82 -29.13 -15.02
CA ALA A 40 -29.65 -27.70 -14.90
C ALA A 40 -29.53 -27.28 -13.43
N LEU A 41 -28.54 -26.44 -13.12
CA LEU A 41 -28.40 -25.80 -11.81
C LEU A 41 -29.22 -24.51 -11.77
N SER A 42 -29.76 -24.18 -10.59
CA SER A 42 -30.32 -22.86 -10.32
C SER A 42 -29.20 -21.82 -10.13
N ALA A 43 -29.54 -20.52 -10.17
CA ALA A 43 -28.58 -19.45 -9.89
C ALA A 43 -27.94 -19.60 -8.50
N ALA A 44 -28.73 -19.92 -7.47
CA ALA A 44 -28.23 -20.16 -6.12
C ALA A 44 -27.28 -21.38 -6.04
N GLN A 45 -27.53 -22.42 -6.83
CA GLN A 45 -26.63 -23.55 -6.91
C GLN A 45 -25.33 -23.21 -7.61
N ILE A 46 -25.33 -22.27 -8.56
CA ILE A 46 -24.10 -21.78 -9.21
C ILE A 46 -23.33 -20.88 -8.24
N ASP A 47 -23.99 -19.97 -7.54
CA ASP A 47 -23.38 -19.11 -6.52
C ASP A 47 -22.69 -19.92 -5.43
N ALA A 48 -23.36 -20.96 -4.90
CA ALA A 48 -22.77 -21.87 -3.93
C ALA A 48 -21.57 -22.68 -4.45
N LEU A 49 -21.39 -22.81 -5.78
CA LEU A 49 -20.19 -23.43 -6.35
C LEU A 49 -19.01 -22.48 -6.43
N ASN A 50 -19.28 -21.17 -6.56
CA ASN A 50 -18.24 -20.14 -6.53
C ASN A 50 -17.76 -19.90 -5.10
N LYS A 51 -18.61 -20.09 -4.10
CA LYS A 51 -18.26 -19.93 -2.66
C LYS A 51 -17.81 -21.23 -2.00
N GLN A 52 -17.14 -22.07 -2.75
CA GLN A 52 -16.56 -23.28 -2.17
C GLN A 52 -15.25 -22.95 -1.53
N ASP A 53 -15.00 -23.57 -0.41
CA ASP A 53 -13.83 -23.39 0.44
C ASP A 53 -13.36 -24.81 0.78
N ALA A 54 -12.34 -25.28 0.08
CA ALA A 54 -11.94 -26.68 0.06
C ALA A 54 -11.14 -27.10 1.30
N ASP A 55 -10.29 -26.21 1.81
CA ASP A 55 -9.50 -26.40 3.02
C ASP A 55 -10.10 -25.76 4.27
N GLY A 56 -11.14 -24.95 4.14
CA GLY A 56 -11.96 -24.46 5.26
C GLY A 56 -11.33 -23.27 5.98
N ASP A 57 -10.48 -22.49 5.31
CA ASP A 57 -9.82 -21.31 5.87
C ASP A 57 -10.67 -20.03 5.73
N GLY A 58 -11.75 -20.10 4.94
CA GLY A 58 -12.68 -18.99 4.69
C GLY A 58 -12.50 -18.30 3.33
N LEU A 59 -11.42 -18.60 2.60
CA LEU A 59 -11.25 -18.17 1.22
C LEU A 59 -12.05 -19.06 0.27
N TYR A 60 -12.57 -18.45 -0.78
CA TYR A 60 -13.24 -19.17 -1.84
C TYR A 60 -12.19 -19.72 -2.79
N ASP A 61 -12.30 -20.99 -3.15
CA ASP A 61 -11.44 -21.68 -4.11
C ASP A 61 -11.24 -20.89 -5.42
N CYS A 62 -12.24 -20.10 -5.84
CA CYS A 62 -12.14 -19.26 -7.02
C CYS A 62 -11.33 -17.99 -6.79
N PHE A 63 -11.47 -17.35 -5.62
CA PHE A 63 -10.70 -16.16 -5.24
C PHE A 63 -9.21 -16.52 -5.16
N GLU A 64 -8.90 -17.60 -4.44
CA GLU A 64 -7.54 -18.14 -4.40
C GLU A 64 -7.06 -18.57 -5.80
N ALA A 65 -7.97 -19.00 -6.67
CA ALA A 65 -7.61 -19.37 -8.02
C ALA A 65 -7.23 -18.20 -8.92
N ASP A 66 -7.97 -17.10 -8.81
CA ASP A 66 -7.77 -15.89 -9.58
C ASP A 66 -6.46 -15.20 -9.18
N TYR A 67 -6.15 -15.17 -7.88
CA TYR A 67 -4.96 -14.51 -7.31
C TYR A 67 -3.78 -15.46 -7.03
N ARG A 68 -3.93 -16.76 -7.36
CA ARG A 68 -2.90 -17.80 -7.17
C ARG A 68 -2.49 -18.04 -5.71
N LEU A 69 -3.41 -17.84 -4.77
CA LEU A 69 -3.23 -18.12 -3.35
C LEU A 69 -3.23 -19.65 -3.05
N PRO A 70 -2.75 -20.08 -1.87
CA PRO A 70 -2.59 -21.50 -1.50
C PRO A 70 -3.85 -22.37 -1.25
N ARG A 71 -4.63 -22.70 -2.29
CA ARG A 71 -5.92 -23.44 -2.33
C ARG A 71 -6.27 -24.68 -1.47
N ALA A 72 -5.33 -25.32 -0.78
CA ALA A 72 -5.62 -26.68 -0.25
C ALA A 72 -4.75 -27.21 0.89
N ILE A 73 -3.73 -26.46 1.32
CA ILE A 73 -2.71 -27.01 2.24
C ILE A 73 -2.23 -26.00 3.30
N TYR A 74 -2.77 -24.78 3.31
CA TYR A 74 -2.26 -23.68 4.12
C TYR A 74 -3.44 -22.98 4.81
N PHE A 75 -3.82 -23.48 5.99
CA PHE A 75 -4.98 -23.02 6.76
C PHE A 75 -4.92 -21.56 7.24
N ASP A 76 -3.82 -20.84 7.01
CA ASP A 76 -3.58 -19.45 7.38
C ASP A 76 -3.48 -18.51 6.17
N ALA A 77 -3.77 -18.97 4.95
CA ALA A 77 -3.80 -18.11 3.77
C ALA A 77 -4.85 -17.00 3.90
N ALA A 78 -6.02 -17.30 4.47
CA ALA A 78 -7.04 -16.31 4.83
C ALA A 78 -6.56 -15.19 5.77
N ASP A 79 -5.63 -15.49 6.69
CA ASP A 79 -5.09 -14.57 7.70
C ASP A 79 -3.81 -13.87 7.22
N SER A 80 -3.32 -14.20 6.03
CA SER A 80 -2.14 -13.58 5.42
C SER A 80 -2.50 -12.25 4.77
N ASP A 81 -1.53 -11.35 4.73
CA ASP A 81 -1.56 -10.03 4.09
C ASP A 81 -0.44 -10.06 3.03
N ASP A 82 -0.81 -10.53 1.83
CA ASP A 82 0.18 -10.96 0.82
C ASP A 82 0.82 -9.76 0.09
N ASP A 83 0.15 -8.60 0.04
CA ASP A 83 0.65 -7.34 -0.51
C ASP A 83 1.06 -6.30 0.54
N ASN A 84 0.87 -6.59 1.83
CA ASN A 84 1.31 -5.80 2.98
C ASN A 84 0.64 -4.42 3.06
N ASP A 85 -0.65 -4.37 2.74
CA ASP A 85 -1.46 -3.16 2.74
C ASP A 85 -2.29 -2.95 4.03
N GLU A 86 -2.13 -3.86 5.00
CA GLU A 86 -2.84 -3.95 6.29
C GLU A 86 -4.24 -4.62 6.21
N LEU A 87 -4.61 -5.23 5.08
CA LEU A 87 -5.75 -6.12 4.96
C LEU A 87 -5.31 -7.58 4.87
N THR A 88 -6.14 -8.48 5.41
CA THR A 88 -5.95 -9.90 5.16
C THR A 88 -6.62 -10.29 3.85
N ASN A 89 -6.10 -11.33 3.19
CA ASN A 89 -6.69 -11.94 1.99
C ASN A 89 -8.21 -12.22 2.16
N LEU A 90 -8.63 -12.61 3.37
CA LEU A 90 -10.03 -12.84 3.69
C LEU A 90 -10.86 -11.54 3.73
N THR A 91 -10.28 -10.47 4.27
CA THR A 91 -10.91 -9.15 4.31
C THR A 91 -11.08 -8.61 2.90
N GLU A 92 -10.05 -8.76 2.07
CA GLU A 92 -10.07 -8.32 0.67
C GLU A 92 -11.12 -9.07 -0.16
N GLN A 93 -11.25 -10.39 0.04
CA GLN A 93 -12.36 -11.14 -0.54
C GLN A 93 -13.73 -10.58 -0.14
N GLN A 94 -13.88 -10.06 1.09
CA GLN A 94 -15.15 -9.53 1.58
C GLN A 94 -15.48 -8.15 1.02
N ILE A 95 -14.46 -7.33 0.74
CA ILE A 95 -14.61 -5.98 0.20
C ILE A 95 -14.38 -5.89 -1.32
N ASP A 96 -14.01 -7.02 -1.95
CA ASP A 96 -13.80 -7.20 -3.39
C ASP A 96 -12.58 -6.41 -3.92
N THR A 97 -11.50 -6.42 -3.14
CA THR A 97 -10.16 -5.89 -3.49
C THR A 97 -9.20 -7.02 -3.91
N ASN A 98 -7.95 -6.68 -4.24
CA ASN A 98 -6.97 -7.59 -4.83
C ASN A 98 -5.86 -7.98 -3.85
N PRO A 99 -5.82 -9.24 -3.36
CA PRO A 99 -4.92 -9.72 -2.29
C PRO A 99 -3.45 -9.84 -2.63
N VAL A 100 -3.07 -9.38 -3.80
CA VAL A 100 -1.68 -9.38 -4.26
C VAL A 100 -1.32 -8.04 -4.89
N ASN A 101 -2.09 -6.99 -4.58
CA ASN A 101 -1.93 -5.64 -5.10
C ASN A 101 -2.54 -4.64 -4.12
N PHE A 102 -1.67 -3.95 -3.40
CA PHE A 102 -2.01 -3.06 -2.29
C PHE A 102 -2.98 -1.90 -2.62
N ASP A 103 -3.22 -1.61 -3.91
CA ASP A 103 -3.97 -0.46 -4.41
C ASP A 103 -4.84 -0.92 -5.60
N THR A 104 -6.08 -1.32 -5.31
CA THR A 104 -6.98 -1.96 -6.27
C THR A 104 -7.46 -1.02 -7.37
N ASP A 105 -7.61 0.27 -7.09
CA ASP A 105 -8.07 1.26 -8.07
C ASP A 105 -6.96 2.02 -8.79
N GLY A 106 -5.72 1.90 -8.31
CA GLY A 106 -4.51 2.42 -8.93
C GLY A 106 -4.26 3.91 -8.66
N ASP A 107 -4.82 4.46 -7.58
CA ASP A 107 -4.68 5.88 -7.24
C ASP A 107 -3.47 6.20 -6.33
N LEU A 108 -2.84 5.17 -5.77
CA LEU A 108 -1.70 5.14 -4.84
C LEU A 108 -2.01 5.27 -3.34
N LEU A 109 -3.28 5.22 -2.95
CA LEU A 109 -3.71 4.91 -1.58
C LEU A 109 -3.80 3.38 -1.41
N PRO A 110 -3.32 2.83 -0.27
CA PRO A 110 -3.50 1.41 -0.01
C PRO A 110 -4.96 1.04 0.31
N ASP A 111 -5.46 -0.11 -0.16
CA ASP A 111 -6.84 -0.56 0.10
C ASP A 111 -7.13 -0.63 1.60
N GLY A 112 -6.14 -1.04 2.40
CA GLY A 112 -6.22 -1.04 3.86
C GLY A 112 -6.36 0.35 4.49
N PHE A 113 -5.67 1.36 3.97
CA PHE A 113 -5.85 2.75 4.42
C PHE A 113 -7.26 3.24 4.10
N GLU A 114 -7.71 3.01 2.87
CA GLU A 114 -9.04 3.44 2.42
C GLU A 114 -10.15 2.75 3.20
N ASN A 115 -10.07 1.43 3.36
CA ASN A 115 -11.03 0.65 4.13
C ASN A 115 -11.05 1.06 5.62
N LYS A 116 -9.88 1.35 6.22
CA LYS A 116 -9.79 1.80 7.63
C LYS A 116 -10.56 3.09 7.87
N TYR A 117 -10.51 4.03 6.93
CA TYR A 117 -11.12 5.35 7.07
C TYR A 117 -12.44 5.52 6.31
N GLY A 118 -12.92 4.48 5.63
CA GLY A 118 -14.22 4.48 4.96
C GLY A 118 -14.24 5.20 3.62
N LEU A 119 -13.08 5.29 2.97
CA LEU A 119 -12.97 5.56 1.53
C LEU A 119 -13.32 4.28 0.75
N ASP A 120 -13.55 4.39 -0.57
CA ASP A 120 -13.84 3.24 -1.44
C ASP A 120 -12.58 2.78 -2.17
N PRO A 121 -11.96 1.64 -1.79
CA PRO A 121 -10.68 1.15 -2.34
C PRO A 121 -10.75 0.67 -3.79
N LYS A 122 -11.85 0.99 -4.49
CA LYS A 122 -12.15 0.55 -5.85
C LYS A 122 -12.50 1.73 -6.74
N SER A 123 -12.25 2.95 -6.28
CA SER A 123 -12.70 4.16 -6.95
C SER A 123 -11.87 5.38 -6.59
N ASP A 124 -10.93 5.72 -7.47
CA ASP A 124 -10.13 6.96 -7.48
C ASP A 124 -10.94 8.27 -7.63
N ALA A 125 -12.25 8.17 -7.79
CA ALA A 125 -13.15 9.29 -7.96
C ALA A 125 -13.49 9.98 -6.63
N THR A 126 -13.74 11.28 -6.70
CA THR A 126 -14.15 12.08 -5.54
C THR A 126 -15.30 11.45 -4.76
N PRO A 127 -15.16 11.29 -3.42
CA PRO A 127 -14.12 11.87 -2.57
C PRO A 127 -12.93 10.95 -2.23
N ASN A 128 -12.77 9.78 -2.85
CA ASN A 128 -11.79 8.79 -2.38
C ASN A 128 -10.39 9.01 -2.94
N GLY A 129 -10.27 9.70 -4.07
CA GLY A 129 -9.00 9.86 -4.77
C GLY A 129 -7.91 10.48 -3.89
N LYS A 130 -6.65 10.09 -4.08
CA LYS A 130 -5.49 10.60 -3.33
C LYS A 130 -5.34 12.13 -3.26
N LEU A 131 -5.97 12.85 -4.20
CA LEU A 131 -5.95 14.32 -4.30
C LEU A 131 -7.24 15.00 -3.81
N ASP A 132 -8.18 14.23 -3.26
CA ASP A 132 -9.39 14.75 -2.64
C ASP A 132 -9.15 15.09 -1.15
N ASP A 133 -10.09 15.86 -0.59
CA ASP A 133 -10.11 16.40 0.78
C ASP A 133 -11.56 16.25 1.29
N PRO A 134 -11.94 15.05 1.78
CA PRO A 134 -13.34 14.71 2.09
C PRO A 134 -13.91 15.49 3.28
N ASP A 135 -13.07 15.85 4.24
CA ASP A 135 -13.46 16.52 5.48
C ASP A 135 -13.34 18.06 5.40
N GLY A 136 -12.59 18.57 4.43
CA GLY A 136 -12.41 19.99 4.13
C GLY A 136 -11.45 20.71 5.06
N ASP A 137 -10.53 19.99 5.71
CA ASP A 137 -9.54 20.57 6.62
C ASP A 137 -8.31 21.18 5.88
N GLY A 138 -8.11 20.77 4.63
CA GLY A 138 -7.05 21.23 3.73
C GLY A 138 -5.82 20.32 3.65
N LEU A 139 -5.82 19.16 4.29
CA LEU A 139 -5.00 18.01 3.94
C LEU A 139 -5.71 17.18 2.85
N LEU A 140 -4.93 16.57 1.97
CA LEU A 140 -5.44 15.62 0.97
C LEU A 140 -5.30 14.22 1.52
N ASN A 141 -6.09 13.25 1.04
CA ASN A 141 -5.99 11.84 1.46
C ASN A 141 -4.53 11.32 1.49
N ILE A 142 -3.70 11.68 0.50
CA ILE A 142 -2.27 11.30 0.49
C ILE A 142 -1.43 11.98 1.58
N ASP A 143 -1.72 13.24 1.91
CA ASP A 143 -1.05 13.96 2.99
C ASP A 143 -1.51 13.42 4.37
N GLU A 144 -2.75 13.00 4.49
CA GLU A 144 -3.30 12.37 5.71
C GLU A 144 -2.70 11.00 5.99
N MET A 145 -2.53 10.17 4.96
CA MET A 145 -1.74 8.94 5.09
C MET A 145 -0.32 9.22 5.60
N ILE A 146 0.33 10.30 5.14
CA ILE A 146 1.67 10.68 5.58
C ILE A 146 1.69 11.09 7.06
N PHE A 147 0.66 11.81 7.52
CA PHE A 147 0.53 12.28 8.91
C PHE A 147 -0.23 11.31 9.84
N GLN A 148 -0.66 10.16 9.31
CA GLN A 148 -1.40 9.11 10.01
C GLN A 148 -2.77 9.59 10.55
N THR A 149 -3.43 10.49 9.83
CA THR A 149 -4.74 11.07 10.20
C THR A 149 -5.90 10.38 9.49
N ASP A 150 -7.13 10.73 9.85
CA ASP A 150 -8.39 10.21 9.32
C ASP A 150 -8.98 11.15 8.27
N PRO A 151 -8.99 10.78 6.97
CA PRO A 151 -9.49 11.61 5.86
C PRO A 151 -10.96 12.00 5.90
N THR A 152 -11.69 11.50 6.88
CA THR A 152 -13.09 11.84 7.08
C THR A 152 -13.33 12.73 8.29
N LYS A 153 -12.27 13.14 9.00
CA LYS A 153 -12.35 13.94 10.23
C LYS A 153 -11.34 15.08 10.25
N VAL A 154 -11.90 16.29 10.27
CA VAL A 154 -11.15 17.54 10.40
C VAL A 154 -10.16 17.54 11.57
N ASP A 155 -10.44 16.79 12.63
CA ASP A 155 -9.69 16.71 13.89
C ASP A 155 -9.68 15.22 14.29
N SER A 156 -8.60 14.53 13.96
CA SER A 156 -8.49 13.08 14.02
C SER A 156 -8.46 12.54 15.44
N ASP A 157 -7.71 13.19 16.32
CA ASP A 157 -7.57 12.81 17.74
C ASP A 157 -8.58 13.50 18.66
N SER A 158 -9.39 14.41 18.12
CA SER A 158 -10.49 15.11 18.80
C SER A 158 -10.03 16.00 19.95
N ASP A 159 -8.85 16.60 19.84
CA ASP A 159 -8.26 17.45 20.86
C ASP A 159 -8.63 18.94 20.73
N GLY A 160 -9.28 19.30 19.62
CA GLY A 160 -9.82 20.62 19.32
C GLY A 160 -9.02 21.43 18.29
N LYS A 161 -8.02 20.83 17.64
CA LYS A 161 -7.31 21.40 16.47
C LYS A 161 -7.55 20.54 15.24
N SER A 162 -7.51 21.20 14.08
CA SER A 162 -7.59 20.43 12.84
C SER A 162 -6.23 19.85 12.49
N ASP A 163 -6.23 18.70 11.84
CA ASP A 163 -5.02 17.96 11.47
C ASP A 163 -4.07 18.83 10.64
N LYS A 164 -4.62 19.62 9.73
CA LYS A 164 -3.88 20.61 8.95
C LYS A 164 -3.16 21.66 9.79
N VAL A 165 -3.82 22.18 10.84
CA VAL A 165 -3.25 23.18 11.74
C VAL A 165 -2.10 22.58 12.53
N GLU A 166 -2.28 21.35 12.99
CA GLU A 166 -1.30 20.59 13.74
C GLU A 166 -0.06 20.24 12.92
N ALA A 167 -0.27 19.73 11.71
CA ALA A 167 0.78 19.48 10.74
C ALA A 167 1.62 20.75 10.44
N ASP A 168 0.96 21.91 10.30
CA ASP A 168 1.61 23.19 10.02
C ASP A 168 2.43 23.74 11.21
N GLN A 169 1.89 23.62 12.42
CA GLN A 169 2.56 24.07 13.65
C GLN A 169 3.63 23.08 14.14
N GLY A 170 3.58 21.84 13.67
CA GLY A 170 4.55 20.79 13.99
C GLY A 170 4.18 19.94 15.20
N SER A 171 2.92 19.96 15.66
CA SER A 171 2.38 18.94 16.58
C SER A 171 2.09 17.64 15.82
N TYR A 172 1.62 16.63 16.54
CA TYR A 172 1.31 15.31 16.00
C TYR A 172 -0.21 15.24 15.85
N ALA A 173 -0.72 15.28 14.63
CA ALA A 173 -2.16 15.40 14.32
C ALA A 173 -3.04 14.18 14.69
N ASN A 174 -2.48 13.21 15.42
CA ASN A 174 -3.20 12.00 15.84
C ASN A 174 -2.77 11.60 17.25
N ASP A 175 -2.45 12.58 18.09
CA ASP A 175 -1.98 12.47 19.48
C ASP A 175 -2.58 13.59 20.35
N ASP A 176 -3.72 13.28 20.99
CA ASP A 176 -4.46 14.20 21.86
C ASP A 176 -3.72 14.65 23.14
N SER A 177 -2.51 14.13 23.39
CA SER A 177 -1.83 14.29 24.66
C SER A 177 -1.37 15.73 24.93
N ASP A 178 -1.26 16.56 23.89
CA ASP A 178 -0.92 17.98 24.01
C ASP A 178 -2.14 18.93 23.93
N ASN A 179 -3.35 18.44 23.66
CA ASN A 179 -4.58 19.23 23.50
C ASN A 179 -4.46 20.31 22.39
N GLY A 180 -3.71 19.98 21.34
CA GLY A 180 -3.52 20.75 20.13
C GLY A 180 -2.61 21.95 20.33
N ASP A 181 -1.83 21.93 21.41
CA ASP A 181 -0.93 23.02 21.77
C ASP A 181 0.32 22.97 20.86
N ALA A 182 0.59 24.10 20.19
CA ALA A 182 1.79 24.21 19.38
C ALA A 182 3.05 23.94 20.25
N PRO A 183 3.98 23.09 19.78
CA PRO A 183 5.23 22.85 20.50
C PRO A 183 6.06 24.13 20.61
N ASP A 184 6.90 24.23 21.64
CA ASP A 184 7.85 25.34 21.76
C ASP A 184 8.75 25.36 20.51
N PRO A 185 8.77 26.46 19.72
CA PRO A 185 9.63 26.58 18.55
C PRO A 185 11.12 26.36 18.85
N ALA A 186 11.56 26.56 20.09
CA ALA A 186 12.92 26.28 20.53
C ALA A 186 13.22 24.77 20.63
N GLU A 187 12.21 23.91 20.75
CA GLU A 187 12.35 22.45 20.81
C GLU A 187 12.21 21.78 19.43
N ILE A 188 11.58 22.46 18.47
CA ILE A 188 11.39 21.94 17.10
C ILE A 188 12.74 21.74 16.40
N MET A 189 12.88 20.58 15.74
CA MET A 189 13.90 20.32 14.74
C MET A 189 13.24 20.16 13.37
N GLN A 190 13.81 20.83 12.36
CA GLN A 190 13.37 20.64 10.98
C GLN A 190 14.22 19.58 10.30
N MET A 191 13.55 18.63 9.68
CA MET A 191 14.19 17.52 8.97
C MET A 191 13.65 17.47 7.55
N ARG A 192 14.55 17.58 6.58
CA ARG A 192 14.27 17.24 5.20
C ARG A 192 14.35 15.72 5.08
N VAL A 193 13.29 15.12 4.58
CA VAL A 193 13.18 13.70 4.29
C VAL A 193 12.98 13.58 2.79
N ALA A 194 13.74 12.70 2.15
CA ALA A 194 13.60 12.40 0.74
C ALA A 194 13.72 10.89 0.51
N VAL A 195 12.84 10.35 -0.33
CA VAL A 195 12.83 8.93 -0.68
C VAL A 195 12.23 8.71 -2.07
N GLY A 196 12.71 7.70 -2.78
CA GLY A 196 12.11 7.23 -4.03
C GLY A 196 13.13 6.55 -4.94
N ASP A 197 12.78 6.42 -6.22
CA ASP A 197 13.66 5.88 -7.27
C ASP A 197 14.14 7.04 -8.18
N PRO A 198 15.45 7.21 -8.39
CA PRO A 198 16.03 8.19 -9.29
C PRO A 198 16.01 7.76 -10.78
N SER A 199 14.85 7.82 -11.43
CA SER A 199 14.64 8.07 -12.88
C SER A 199 15.35 7.21 -13.95
N ASP A 200 16.06 6.12 -13.63
CA ASP A 200 16.65 5.24 -14.66
C ASP A 200 15.83 3.95 -14.86
N SER A 201 14.97 3.55 -13.91
CA SER A 201 14.12 2.35 -13.94
C SER A 201 12.61 2.67 -13.85
N HIS A 202 12.25 3.81 -13.25
CA HIS A 202 10.90 4.37 -13.11
C HIS A 202 9.86 3.41 -12.51
N SER A 203 10.31 2.42 -11.75
CA SER A 203 9.48 1.27 -11.46
C SER A 203 9.04 1.21 -10.02
N GLU A 204 9.91 1.56 -9.08
CA GLU A 204 9.68 1.32 -7.67
C GLU A 204 9.13 2.56 -6.96
N ARG A 205 8.32 2.29 -5.93
CA ARG A 205 7.86 3.27 -4.96
C ARG A 205 8.38 2.89 -3.59
N TYR A 206 8.83 3.90 -2.85
CA TYR A 206 9.42 3.72 -1.52
C TYR A 206 8.79 4.66 -0.51
N SER A 207 8.83 4.25 0.76
CA SER A 207 8.52 5.10 1.92
C SER A 207 9.66 5.12 2.93
N LEU A 208 9.78 6.22 3.65
CA LEU A 208 10.52 6.35 4.89
C LEU A 208 9.51 6.51 6.02
N ARG A 209 9.29 5.42 6.75
CA ARG A 209 8.46 5.39 7.96
C ARG A 209 9.32 5.81 9.15
N ILE A 210 8.89 6.87 9.83
CA ILE A 210 9.64 7.47 10.93
C ILE A 210 8.79 7.42 12.20
N SER A 211 9.31 6.76 13.23
CA SER A 211 8.58 6.53 14.49
C SER A 211 9.31 7.11 15.69
N ASP A 212 8.57 7.60 16.69
CA ASP A 212 9.13 8.00 17.98
C ASP A 212 9.58 6.75 18.74
N MET A 213 10.85 6.63 19.14
CA MET A 213 11.31 5.42 19.82
C MET A 213 10.78 5.26 21.26
N LYS A 214 10.19 6.32 21.84
CA LYS A 214 9.63 6.27 23.18
C LYS A 214 8.17 5.80 23.16
N THR A 215 7.38 6.32 22.23
CA THR A 215 5.94 5.99 22.14
C THR A 215 5.66 4.87 21.14
N TYR A 216 6.57 4.64 20.18
CA TYR A 216 6.44 3.74 19.03
C TYR A 216 5.43 4.21 17.97
N ASP A 217 4.87 5.40 18.13
CA ASP A 217 3.94 5.97 17.15
C ASP A 217 4.68 6.36 15.87
N ILE A 218 4.04 6.11 14.74
CA ILE A 218 4.48 6.62 13.44
C ILE A 218 4.17 8.11 13.42
N ILE A 219 5.22 8.91 13.22
CA ILE A 219 5.10 10.36 13.17
C ILE A 219 4.92 10.83 11.74
N ILE A 220 5.67 10.22 10.83
CA ILE A 220 5.68 10.53 9.40
C ILE A 220 5.90 9.23 8.62
N ASP A 221 5.05 8.98 7.62
CA ASP A 221 5.29 7.95 6.60
C ASP A 221 5.52 8.65 5.25
N HIS A 222 6.73 9.21 5.07
CA HIS A 222 7.03 9.99 3.87
C HIS A 222 7.22 9.07 2.68
N GLN A 223 6.51 9.32 1.59
CA GLN A 223 6.54 8.44 0.43
C GLN A 223 6.61 9.20 -0.89
N ALA A 224 7.08 8.49 -1.91
CA ALA A 224 7.00 8.94 -3.29
C ALA A 224 5.52 9.08 -3.70
N ARG A 225 5.18 10.21 -4.35
CA ARG A 225 3.82 10.50 -4.80
C ARG A 225 3.41 9.72 -6.04
N ASP A 226 4.38 9.14 -6.74
CA ASP A 226 4.24 8.30 -7.92
C ASP A 226 5.37 7.25 -7.92
N PHE A 227 5.30 6.27 -8.82
CA PHE A 227 6.40 5.34 -9.09
C PHE A 227 7.55 6.05 -9.81
N GLY A 228 8.80 5.66 -9.52
CA GLY A 228 9.93 6.15 -10.29
C GLY A 228 10.34 7.60 -10.03
N VAL A 229 9.89 8.17 -8.92
CA VAL A 229 10.20 9.56 -8.54
C VAL A 229 10.73 9.62 -7.12
N VAL A 230 11.64 10.57 -6.91
CA VAL A 230 12.07 10.98 -5.56
C VAL A 230 11.13 12.06 -5.04
N SER A 231 10.47 11.78 -3.93
CA SER A 231 9.71 12.78 -3.16
C SER A 231 10.62 13.37 -2.09
N GLU A 232 10.46 14.67 -1.84
CA GLU A 232 11.18 15.39 -0.78
C GLU A 232 10.25 16.36 -0.04
N LYS A 233 10.35 16.40 1.29
CA LYS A 233 9.58 17.35 2.12
C LYS A 233 10.36 17.70 3.40
N VAL A 234 10.17 18.92 3.90
CA VAL A 234 10.67 19.36 5.19
C VAL A 234 9.56 19.27 6.22
N TYR A 235 9.84 18.58 7.32
CA TYR A 235 8.89 18.33 8.40
C TYR A 235 9.33 19.03 9.70
N LYS A 236 8.36 19.36 10.55
CA LYS A 236 8.54 20.07 11.84
C LYS A 236 8.17 19.22 13.05
N GLN A 237 7.76 17.98 12.82
CA GLN A 237 7.30 17.04 13.84
C GLN A 237 8.44 16.57 14.77
N PHE A 238 9.71 16.86 14.45
CA PHE A 238 10.85 16.40 15.24
C PHE A 238 11.16 17.32 16.43
N ARG A 239 11.67 16.74 17.52
CA ARG A 239 12.00 17.40 18.79
C ARG A 239 13.45 17.15 19.18
N LYS A 240 14.12 18.18 19.71
CA LYS A 240 15.48 18.08 20.24
C LYS A 240 15.56 17.06 21.37
N GLY A 241 16.55 16.18 21.31
CA GLY A 241 16.82 15.18 22.36
C GLY A 241 15.90 13.96 22.34
N ARG A 242 14.98 13.84 21.37
CA ARG A 242 14.25 12.60 21.09
C ARG A 242 15.04 11.69 20.14
N SER A 243 14.73 10.40 20.22
CA SER A 243 15.26 9.38 19.32
C SER A 243 14.16 8.88 18.40
N TYR A 244 14.50 8.71 17.13
CA TYR A 244 13.56 8.29 16.10
C TYR A 244 14.09 7.04 15.39
N SER A 245 13.20 6.09 15.11
CA SER A 245 13.48 4.98 14.20
C SER A 245 13.11 5.43 12.79
N ILE A 246 13.94 5.07 11.81
CA ILE A 246 13.70 5.38 10.39
C ILE A 246 13.79 4.06 9.63
N GLU A 247 12.70 3.67 8.98
CA GLU A 247 12.58 2.44 8.22
C GLU A 247 12.34 2.76 6.75
N LEU A 248 13.24 2.29 5.88
CA LEU A 248 13.03 2.30 4.44
C LEU A 248 12.16 1.11 4.06
N ARG A 249 11.02 1.38 3.42
CA ARG A 249 10.11 0.36 2.93
C ARG A 249 10.01 0.47 1.41
N TRP A 250 10.18 -0.66 0.74
CA TRP A 250 9.68 -0.82 -0.62
C TRP A 250 8.17 -1.00 -0.52
N LEU A 251 7.41 -0.19 -1.26
CA LEU A 251 5.96 -0.27 -1.27
C LEU A 251 5.51 -1.19 -2.39
N ASP A 252 5.87 -0.85 -3.64
CA ASP A 252 5.52 -1.66 -4.80
C ASP A 252 6.35 -1.28 -6.03
N THR A 253 6.11 -1.96 -7.15
CA THR A 253 6.75 -1.77 -8.44
C THR A 253 5.75 -1.78 -9.59
N ASN A 254 5.76 -0.73 -10.41
CA ASN A 254 4.96 -0.63 -11.63
C ASN A 254 5.76 -1.10 -12.87
N LEU A 255 5.94 -2.41 -12.99
CA LEU A 255 6.60 -3.05 -14.13
C LEU A 255 5.70 -4.07 -14.83
N PRO A 256 5.94 -4.35 -16.13
CA PRO A 256 5.35 -5.51 -16.78
C PRO A 256 5.75 -6.82 -16.09
N ASP A 257 4.86 -7.82 -16.08
CA ASP A 257 5.02 -9.15 -15.45
C ASP A 257 6.34 -9.90 -15.73
N ASP A 258 7.09 -9.51 -16.78
CA ASP A 258 8.34 -10.15 -17.19
C ASP A 258 9.61 -9.42 -16.72
N GLN A 259 9.47 -8.32 -16.00
CA GLN A 259 10.57 -7.53 -15.43
C GLN A 259 10.59 -7.64 -13.92
N LEU A 260 11.79 -7.71 -13.35
CA LEU A 260 11.98 -7.68 -11.91
C LEU A 260 12.33 -6.25 -11.48
N PRO A 261 11.92 -5.83 -10.28
CA PRO A 261 12.42 -4.60 -9.68
C PRO A 261 13.95 -4.66 -9.60
N ASP A 262 14.63 -3.55 -9.88
CA ASP A 262 16.08 -3.42 -9.76
C ASP A 262 16.54 -2.81 -8.43
N PHE A 263 15.58 -2.31 -7.64
CA PHE A 263 15.73 -1.87 -6.26
C PHE A 263 16.74 -0.71 -6.05
N ASP A 264 16.82 0.23 -6.99
CA ASP A 264 17.79 1.32 -7.00
C ASP A 264 17.35 2.58 -6.23
N TYR A 265 16.90 2.41 -4.99
CA TYR A 265 16.38 3.50 -4.17
C TYR A 265 17.37 4.66 -3.90
N PHE A 266 16.82 5.85 -3.78
CA PHE A 266 17.39 7.01 -3.10
C PHE A 266 16.67 7.23 -1.78
N SER A 267 17.43 7.42 -0.70
CA SER A 267 16.88 7.88 0.58
C SER A 267 17.85 8.85 1.25
N GLU A 268 17.32 9.93 1.79
CA GLU A 268 18.10 10.95 2.47
C GLU A 268 17.31 11.58 3.61
N VAL A 269 17.96 11.74 4.75
CA VAL A 269 17.43 12.46 5.91
C VAL A 269 18.46 13.49 6.33
N ALA A 270 18.07 14.76 6.29
CA ALA A 270 18.97 15.88 6.55
C ALA A 270 18.32 16.90 7.50
N PHE A 271 19.06 17.32 8.53
CA PHE A 271 18.60 18.38 9.43
C PHE A 271 18.80 19.75 8.77
N VAL A 272 17.71 20.50 8.58
CA VAL A 272 17.73 21.79 7.86
C VAL A 272 18.45 22.88 8.67
N ASN A 273 18.31 22.83 10.00
CA ASN A 273 18.93 23.80 10.92
C ASN A 273 20.06 23.15 11.73
N ALA A 274 20.81 22.23 11.14
CA ALA A 274 21.99 21.64 11.78
C ALA A 274 23.03 22.72 12.08
N ILE A 275 23.46 22.82 13.34
CA ILE A 275 24.73 23.43 13.70
C ILE A 275 25.74 22.28 13.64
N ASP A 276 26.80 22.44 12.83
CA ASP A 276 27.83 21.42 12.62
C ASP A 276 28.24 20.74 13.93
N GLY A 277 28.09 19.40 13.96
CA GLY A 277 28.58 18.54 15.03
C GLY A 277 27.81 18.57 16.36
N GLN A 278 26.64 19.22 16.46
CA GLN A 278 25.89 19.33 17.74
C GLN A 278 24.46 18.78 17.73
N ASN A 279 23.86 18.55 16.57
CA ASN A 279 22.40 18.38 16.49
C ASN A 279 21.91 16.95 16.27
N TYR A 280 22.80 15.97 16.02
CA TYR A 280 22.39 14.58 15.85
C TYR A 280 23.50 13.59 16.20
N LEU A 281 23.09 12.42 16.68
CA LEU A 281 23.94 11.24 16.88
C LEU A 281 23.27 10.08 16.14
N LEU A 282 23.97 9.52 15.17
CA LEU A 282 23.50 8.34 14.45
C LEU A 282 23.89 7.11 15.28
N PHE A 283 22.90 6.41 15.86
CA PHE A 283 23.09 5.12 16.50
C PHE A 283 22.62 4.03 15.56
N ASP A 284 23.38 2.93 15.45
CA ASP A 284 22.93 1.66 14.87
C ASP A 284 22.27 1.74 13.48
N ALA A 285 22.78 2.60 12.59
CA ALA A 285 22.38 2.54 11.19
C ALA A 285 22.97 1.29 10.54
N VAL A 286 22.16 0.24 10.44
CA VAL A 286 22.50 -1.03 9.83
C VAL A 286 21.57 -1.22 8.65
N ASP A 287 22.14 -1.25 7.45
CA ASP A 287 21.48 -1.87 6.30
C ASP A 287 21.46 -3.38 6.58
N PHE A 288 20.28 -3.93 6.90
CA PHE A 288 20.13 -5.35 7.22
C PHE A 288 20.38 -6.28 6.02
N PHE A 289 20.33 -5.76 4.79
CA PHE A 289 20.56 -6.52 3.56
C PHE A 289 22.04 -6.54 3.16
N THR A 290 22.73 -5.41 3.26
CA THR A 290 24.15 -5.33 2.86
C THR A 290 25.14 -5.41 4.04
N GLY A 291 24.65 -5.24 5.27
CA GLY A 291 25.48 -5.10 6.47
C GLY A 291 26.27 -3.79 6.52
N ASN A 292 26.06 -2.89 5.55
CA ASN A 292 26.73 -1.60 5.52
C ASN A 292 26.13 -0.69 6.59
N LYS A 293 27.02 0.06 7.27
CA LYS A 293 26.56 1.13 8.13
C LYS A 293 26.21 2.33 7.27
N ALA A 294 25.09 2.99 7.55
CA ALA A 294 24.83 4.28 6.91
C ALA A 294 26.03 5.19 7.18
N THR A 295 26.60 5.72 6.12
CA THR A 295 27.76 6.60 6.23
C THR A 295 27.23 7.99 6.55
N PRO A 296 27.70 8.64 7.63
CA PRO A 296 27.42 10.05 7.82
C PRO A 296 27.98 10.80 6.61
N ALA A 297 27.10 11.41 5.81
CA ALA A 297 27.55 12.43 4.88
C ALA A 297 27.98 13.62 5.75
N ASN A 298 29.28 13.89 5.82
CA ASN A 298 29.77 15.14 6.38
C ASN A 298 29.31 16.25 5.44
N GLY A 299 28.46 17.15 5.93
CA GLY A 299 28.24 18.47 5.32
C GLY A 299 29.52 19.31 5.37
#